data_AF-A0A6V7KYX6-F1
#
_entry.id   AF-A0A6V7KYX6-F1
#
_cell.length_a   1.000
_cell.length_b   1.000
_cell.length_c   1.000
_cell.angle_alpha   90.00
_cell.angle_beta   90.00
_cell.angle_gamma   90.00
#
_symmetry.space_group_name_H-M   'P 1'
#
loop_
_entity.id
_entity.type
_entity.pdbx_description
1 polymer ?
#
loop_
_entity_poly.entity_id
_entity_poly.type
_entity_poly.pdbx_seq_one_letter_code
_entity_poly.pdbx_strand_id
1 'polypeptide(L)'
;ISASNITNIDPIYGVTVAEVEIDMLTGQHLIQRVDVLVDAGLSVNPEIDRGQVEGAFVMGIGYWTSEKLVYDSKTGLLINNHSWVRWDYKNKQTI
;
A
#
# COMPACT_ATOMS: atom_id res chain seq x y z
N ILE A 1 -11.29 -39.29 1.40
CA ILE A 1 -11.35 -38.00 2.13
C ILE A 1 -12.28 -37.13 1.30
N SER A 2 -13.53 -36.97 1.76
CA SER A 2 -14.62 -36.38 0.97
C SER A 2 -14.41 -34.88 0.79
N ALA A 3 -14.73 -34.35 -0.40
CA ALA A 3 -14.66 -32.94 -0.77
C ALA A 3 -15.58 -32.01 0.07
N SER A 4 -16.35 -32.57 1.03
CA SER A 4 -17.20 -31.84 1.97
C SER A 4 -16.45 -31.12 3.09
N ASN A 5 -15.13 -31.30 3.22
CA ASN A 5 -14.32 -30.65 4.27
C ASN A 5 -13.62 -29.35 3.79
N ILE A 6 -13.88 -28.90 2.56
CA ILE A 6 -13.18 -27.76 1.93
C ILE A 6 -14.09 -26.51 1.87
N THR A 7 -15.32 -26.58 2.40
CA THR A 7 -16.32 -25.51 2.27
C THR A 7 -16.40 -24.55 3.45
N ASN A 8 -15.71 -24.80 4.57
CA ASN A 8 -15.60 -23.83 5.68
C ASN A 8 -14.29 -23.04 5.54
N ILE A 9 -14.23 -22.19 4.52
CA ILE A 9 -13.24 -21.13 4.48
C ILE A 9 -13.93 -19.93 5.12
N ASP A 10 -13.69 -19.72 6.40
CA ASP A 10 -14.24 -18.56 7.10
C ASP A 10 -13.66 -17.29 6.44
N PRO A 11 -14.51 -16.36 5.97
CA PRO A 11 -14.02 -15.13 5.36
C PRO A 11 -13.26 -14.29 6.40
N ILE A 12 -12.14 -13.72 5.97
CA ILE A 12 -11.34 -12.79 6.78
C ILE A 12 -12.09 -11.45 6.81
N TYR A 13 -12.36 -10.95 8.01
CA TYR A 13 -12.95 -9.63 8.22
C TYR A 13 -11.92 -8.68 8.81
N GLY A 14 -12.01 -7.41 8.49
CA GLY A 14 -11.16 -6.40 9.10
C GLY A 14 -11.76 -5.01 9.01
N VAL A 15 -11.37 -4.17 9.96
CA VAL A 15 -11.76 -2.76 10.05
C VAL A 15 -10.52 -1.95 10.33
N THR A 16 -10.35 -0.85 9.59
CA THR A 16 -9.25 0.08 9.76
C THR A 16 -9.80 1.49 9.96
N VAL A 17 -9.29 2.19 10.97
CA VAL A 17 -9.58 3.59 11.24
C VAL A 17 -8.25 4.34 11.29
N ALA A 18 -8.16 5.47 10.59
CA ALA A 18 -6.97 6.30 10.56
C ALA A 18 -7.33 7.76 10.82
N GLU A 19 -6.54 8.41 11.68
CA GLU A 19 -6.59 9.84 11.95
C GLU A 19 -5.47 10.51 11.17
N VAL A 20 -5.82 11.48 10.33
CA VAL A 20 -4.88 12.17 9.43
C VAL A 20 -5.01 13.67 9.59
N GLU A 21 -3.88 14.34 9.72
CA GLU A 21 -3.75 15.78 9.69
C GLU A 21 -3.31 16.23 8.30
N ILE A 22 -3.91 17.29 7.77
CA ILE A 22 -3.65 17.78 6.41
C ILE A 22 -3.28 19.26 6.50
N ASP A 23 -2.13 19.62 5.94
CA ASP A 23 -1.76 21.01 5.71
C ASP A 23 -2.43 21.54 4.44
N MET A 24 -3.38 22.46 4.62
CA MET A 24 -4.15 23.04 3.52
C MET A 24 -3.33 23.91 2.56
N LEU A 25 -2.16 24.41 2.98
CA LEU A 25 -1.34 25.29 2.16
C LEU A 25 -0.36 24.50 1.27
N THR A 26 0.19 23.40 1.79
CA THR A 26 1.19 22.58 1.07
C THR A 26 0.60 21.31 0.46
N GLY A 27 -0.57 20.88 0.91
CA GLY A 27 -1.19 19.60 0.53
C GLY A 27 -0.51 18.38 1.16
N GLN A 28 0.42 18.59 2.10
CA GLN A 28 1.05 17.51 2.85
C GLN A 28 0.08 16.92 3.87
N HIS A 29 0.23 15.63 4.16
CA HIS A 29 -0.58 14.93 5.16
C HIS A 29 0.32 14.13 6.09
N LEU A 30 -0.09 14.04 7.35
CA LEU A 30 0.57 13.29 8.40
C LEU A 30 -0.46 12.37 9.05
N ILE A 31 -0.14 11.08 9.10
CA ILE A 31 -0.99 10.08 9.74
C ILE A 31 -0.64 10.07 11.23
N GLN A 32 -1.55 10.57 12.07
CA GLN A 32 -1.32 10.72 13.51
C GLN A 32 -1.48 9.39 14.25
N ARG A 33 -2.51 8.63 13.87
CA ARG A 33 -2.84 7.34 14.50
C ARG A 33 -3.60 6.45 13.55
N VAL A 34 -3.40 5.14 13.69
CA VAL A 34 -4.14 4.12 12.96
C VAL A 34 -4.47 2.98 13.91
N ASP A 35 -5.72 2.56 13.90
CA ASP A 35 -6.19 1.36 14.58
C ASP A 35 -6.69 0.36 13.52
N VAL A 36 -6.08 -0.82 13.50
CA VAL A 36 -6.44 -1.90 12.56
C VAL A 36 -6.89 -3.11 13.36
N LEU A 37 -8.07 -3.63 13.06
CA LEU A 37 -8.62 -4.85 13.61
C LEU A 37 -8.81 -5.86 12.46
N VAL A 38 -8.28 -7.06 12.61
CA VAL A 38 -8.44 -8.15 11.63
C VAL A 38 -8.82 -9.42 12.35
N ASP A 39 -9.88 -10.07 11.89
CA ASP A 39 -10.22 -11.45 12.23
C ASP A 39 -9.46 -12.39 11.30
N ALA A 40 -8.29 -12.83 11.77
CA ALA A 40 -7.42 -13.77 11.05
C ALA A 40 -7.69 -15.24 11.41
N GLY A 41 -8.75 -15.54 12.18
CA GLY A 41 -9.01 -16.87 12.72
C GLY A 41 -7.93 -17.31 13.71
N LEU A 42 -7.45 -18.57 13.60
CA LEU A 42 -6.42 -19.10 14.48
C LEU A 42 -5.02 -18.75 13.97
N SER A 43 -4.46 -17.67 14.49
CA SER A 43 -3.07 -17.26 14.24
C SER A 43 -2.06 -18.34 14.67
N VAL A 44 -1.18 -18.72 13.76
CA VAL A 44 -0.07 -19.65 14.02
C VAL A 44 1.03 -18.95 14.82
N ASN A 45 1.31 -17.68 14.50
CA ASN A 45 2.22 -16.83 15.24
C ASN A 45 1.71 -15.38 15.23
N PRO A 46 1.18 -14.88 16.37
CA PRO A 46 0.60 -13.54 16.45
C PRO A 46 1.54 -12.40 16.02
N GLU A 47 2.86 -12.53 16.25
CA GLU A 47 3.83 -11.48 15.91
C GLU A 47 4.06 -11.37 14.40
N ILE A 48 4.02 -12.50 13.68
CA ILE A 48 4.15 -12.51 12.21
C ILE A 48 2.88 -11.92 11.60
N ASP A 49 1.72 -12.31 12.10
CA ASP A 49 0.43 -11.84 11.60
C ASP A 49 0.28 -10.32 11.81
N ARG A 50 0.74 -9.83 12.97
CA ARG A 50 0.84 -8.39 13.21
C ARG A 50 1.74 -7.69 12.20
N GLY A 51 2.93 -8.24 11.93
CA GLY A 51 3.85 -7.68 10.94
C GLY A 51 3.26 -7.65 9.52
N GLN A 52 2.44 -8.65 9.16
CA GLN A 52 1.71 -8.66 7.89
C GLN A 52 0.67 -7.55 7.82
N VAL A 53 -0.12 -7.35 8.89
CA VAL A 53 -1.12 -6.28 8.95
C VAL A 53 -0.46 -4.90 8.85
N GLU A 54 0.62 -4.68 9.60
CA GLU A 54 1.37 -3.42 9.57
C GLU A 54 1.99 -3.17 8.18
N GLY A 55 2.60 -4.18 7.58
CA GLY A 55 3.19 -4.07 6.24
C GLY A 55 2.15 -3.82 5.15
N ALA A 56 1.03 -4.53 5.18
CA ALA A 56 -0.08 -4.34 4.26
C ALA A 56 -0.67 -2.93 4.36
N PHE A 57 -0.79 -2.41 5.58
CA PHE A 57 -1.28 -1.07 5.82
C PHE A 57 -0.33 0.00 5.24
N VAL A 58 0.98 -0.11 5.48
CA VAL A 58 1.98 0.83 4.93
C VAL A 58 2.01 0.77 3.39
N MET A 59 1.93 -0.42 2.80
CA MET A 59 1.83 -0.56 1.34
C MET A 59 0.55 0.09 0.79
N GLY A 60 -0.59 -0.09 1.48
CA GLY A 60 -1.86 0.54 1.10
C GLY A 60 -1.78 2.06 1.12
N ILE A 61 -1.16 2.65 2.15
CA ILE A 61 -0.92 4.10 2.20
C ILE A 61 -0.09 4.54 1.00
N GLY A 62 1.06 3.88 0.77
CA GLY A 62 1.94 4.18 -0.35
C GLY A 62 1.19 4.22 -1.68
N TYR A 63 0.39 3.19 -1.94
CA TYR A 63 -0.41 3.07 -3.15
C TYR A 63 -1.37 4.26 -3.38
N TRP A 64 -2.05 4.73 -2.31
CA TRP A 64 -3.06 5.78 -2.43
C TRP A 64 -2.48 7.21 -2.39
N THR A 65 -1.38 7.42 -1.66
CA THR A 65 -0.92 8.78 -1.35
C THR A 65 0.36 9.17 -2.07
N SER A 66 1.24 8.20 -2.37
CA SER A 66 2.64 8.49 -2.70
C SER A 66 3.07 7.87 -4.03
N GLU A 67 2.64 6.65 -4.31
CA GLU A 67 3.02 5.90 -5.49
C GLU A 67 2.36 6.46 -6.73
N LYS A 68 3.19 6.87 -7.69
CA LYS A 68 2.71 7.32 -9.00
C LYS A 68 3.58 6.70 -10.07
N LEU A 69 3.01 5.80 -10.87
CA LEU A 69 3.68 5.28 -12.05
C LEU A 69 3.61 6.33 -13.17
N VAL A 70 4.76 6.78 -13.64
CA VAL A 70 4.85 7.77 -14.72
C VAL A 70 5.34 7.05 -15.96
N TYR A 71 4.56 7.14 -17.03
CA TYR A 71 4.88 6.57 -18.32
C TYR A 71 5.16 7.67 -19.34
N ASP A 72 6.13 7.44 -20.23
CA ASP A 72 6.37 8.30 -21.37
C ASP A 72 5.25 8.14 -22.39
N SER A 73 4.60 9.25 -22.76
CA SER A 73 3.46 9.27 -23.69
C SER A 73 3.82 8.87 -25.12
N LYS A 74 5.09 8.93 -25.51
CA LYS A 74 5.56 8.60 -26.87
C LYS A 74 6.04 7.17 -26.98
N THR A 75 6.70 6.67 -25.95
CA THR A 75 7.37 5.35 -25.97
C THR A 75 6.64 4.29 -25.15
N GLY A 76 5.75 4.68 -24.24
CA GLY A 76 5.07 3.78 -23.31
C GLY A 76 5.98 3.24 -22.20
N LEU A 77 7.22 3.71 -22.10
CA LEU A 77 8.18 3.25 -21.10
C LEU A 77 7.86 3.82 -19.72
N LEU A 78 7.96 3.00 -18.69
CA LEU A 78 7.88 3.43 -17.29
C LEU A 78 9.17 4.19 -16.94
N ILE A 79 9.05 5.48 -16.63
CA ILE A 79 10.21 6.36 -16.42
C ILE A 79 10.72 6.34 -14.98
N ASN A 80 9.89 5.93 -14.02
CA ASN A 80 10.22 5.89 -12.59
C ASN A 80 10.25 4.46 -12.04
N ASN A 81 10.78 3.52 -12.82
CA ASN A 81 10.95 2.11 -12.47
C ASN A 81 12.11 1.83 -11.48
N HIS A 82 12.74 2.86 -10.94
CA HIS A 82 13.88 2.77 -10.03
C HIS A 82 13.69 3.73 -8.85
N SER A 83 14.37 3.46 -7.72
CA SER A 83 14.28 4.28 -6.50
C SER A 83 14.60 5.77 -6.74
N TRP A 84 15.42 6.08 -7.74
CA TRP A 84 15.74 7.44 -8.14
C TRP A 84 15.36 7.65 -9.61
N VAL A 85 14.74 8.78 -9.90
CA VAL A 85 14.45 9.18 -11.29
C VAL A 85 15.77 9.40 -12.01
N ARG A 86 15.96 8.67 -13.12
CA ARG A 86 17.17 8.74 -13.94
C ARG A 86 17.35 10.16 -14.49
N TRP A 87 18.54 10.72 -14.27
CA TRP A 87 18.88 12.09 -14.66
C TRP A 87 18.73 12.35 -16.16
N ASP A 88 18.98 11.34 -17.00
CA ASP A 88 18.84 11.41 -18.46
C ASP A 88 17.42 11.77 -18.93
N TYR A 89 16.38 11.50 -18.13
CA TYR A 89 15.00 11.92 -18.43
C TYR A 89 14.70 13.36 -18.01
N LYS A 90 15.36 13.89 -16.97
CA LYS A 90 15.20 15.30 -16.56
C LYS A 90 15.68 16.27 -17.65
N ASN A 91 16.69 15.90 -18.43
CA ASN A 91 17.25 16.76 -19.48
C ASN A 91 16.52 16.66 -20.83
N LYS A 92 15.59 15.71 -21.01
CA LYS A 92 14.79 15.59 -22.25
C LYS A 92 13.51 16.41 -22.26
N GLN A 93 13.11 17.01 -21.14
CA GLN A 93 11.98 17.94 -21.06
C GLN A 93 12.39 19.42 -21.22
N THR A 94 13.69 19.73 -21.19
CA THR A 94 14.23 21.11 -21.20
C THR A 94 14.82 21.53 -22.56
N ILE A 95 14.56 20.77 -23.64
CA ILE A 95 14.97 21.11 -25.01
C ILE A 95 13.83 20.83 -25.98
#